data_AF-A0A0Q8FLP5-F1
#
_entry.id   AF-A0A0Q8FLP5-F1
#
_cell.length_a   1.000
_cell.length_b   1.000
_cell.length_c   1.000
_cell.angle_alpha   90.00
_cell.angle_beta   90.00
_cell.angle_gamma   90.00
#
_symmetry.space_group_name_H-M   'P 1'
#
loop_
_entity.id
_entity.type
_entity.pdbx_description
1 polymer ?
#
loop_
_entity_poly.entity_id
_entity_poly.type
_entity_poly.pdbx_seq_one_letter_code
_entity_poly.pdbx_strand_id
1 'polypeptide(L)'
;MSKQDVIVFSAAGLAVWLATTLFYAAFGDGLLERAFWFYALNAFAAAGAVAFAFQATARLRRIPRGRRLFPALAFTLPGLAGANLVLAHFDALTPAGPISAGRYGAFVAVILISVGASAFERGPQKARL
;
A
#
# COMPACT_ATOMS: atom_id res chain seq x y z
N MET A 1 1.69 20.02 8.01
CA MET A 1 1.07 19.45 6.79
C MET A 1 -0.19 20.26 6.52
N SER A 2 -0.43 20.68 5.29
CA SER A 2 -1.64 21.47 4.98
C SER A 2 -2.87 20.56 4.90
N LYS A 3 -4.08 21.13 5.06
CA LYS A 3 -5.34 20.39 4.81
C LYS A 3 -5.38 19.84 3.38
N GLN A 4 -4.84 20.60 2.43
CA GLN A 4 -4.75 20.18 1.04
C GLN A 4 -3.83 18.96 0.87
N ASP A 5 -2.71 18.87 1.62
CA ASP A 5 -1.85 17.69 1.59
C ASP A 5 -2.60 16.46 2.10
N VAL A 6 -3.36 16.57 3.19
CA VAL A 6 -4.20 15.46 3.69
C VAL A 6 -5.09 14.92 2.57
N ILE A 7 -5.83 15.81 1.92
CA ILE A 7 -6.75 15.45 0.83
C ILE A 7 -5.99 14.77 -0.31
N VAL A 8 -4.84 15.30 -0.73
CA VAL A 8 -4.07 14.73 -1.83
C VAL A 8 -3.50 13.36 -1.48
N PHE A 9 -2.95 13.18 -0.28
CA PHE A 9 -2.42 11.88 0.13
C PHE A 9 -3.53 10.85 0.30
N SER A 10 -4.66 11.22 0.91
CA SER A 10 -5.83 10.35 1.02
C SER A 10 -6.41 9.98 -0.34
N ALA A 11 -6.54 10.94 -1.26
CA ALA A 11 -7.02 10.66 -2.61
C ALA A 11 -6.06 9.76 -3.40
N ALA A 12 -4.75 10.00 -3.30
CA ALA A 12 -3.74 9.17 -3.96
C ALA A 12 -3.74 7.74 -3.40
N GLY A 13 -3.80 7.60 -2.07
CA GLY A 13 -3.89 6.31 -1.40
C GLY A 13 -5.15 5.53 -1.77
N LEU A 14 -6.30 6.21 -1.81
CA LEU A 14 -7.56 5.64 -2.26
C LEU A 14 -7.49 5.21 -3.73
N ALA A 15 -6.92 6.02 -4.61
CA ALA A 15 -6.77 5.67 -6.02
C ALA A 15 -5.90 4.43 -6.21
N VAL A 16 -4.77 4.34 -5.49
CA VAL A 16 -3.91 3.15 -5.50
C VAL A 16 -4.64 1.92 -4.97
N TRP A 17 -5.41 2.07 -3.89
CA TRP A 17 -6.23 0.99 -3.34
C TRP A 17 -7.26 0.48 -4.34
N LEU A 18 -8.03 1.37 -4.96
CA LEU A 18 -9.05 1.02 -5.95
C LEU A 18 -8.42 0.35 -7.17
N ALA A 19 -7.32 0.90 -7.70
CA ALA A 19 -6.60 0.31 -8.83
C ALA A 19 -6.10 -1.11 -8.50
N THR A 20 -5.54 -1.29 -7.30
CA THR A 20 -5.08 -2.59 -6.80
C THR A 20 -6.25 -3.57 -6.66
N THR A 21 -7.36 -3.13 -6.08
CA THR A 21 -8.57 -3.93 -5.91
C THR A 21 -9.13 -4.40 -7.25
N LEU A 22 -9.24 -3.50 -8.23
CA LEU A 22 -9.69 -3.84 -9.58
C LEU A 22 -8.73 -4.80 -10.29
N PHE A 23 -7.42 -4.60 -10.12
CA PHE A 23 -6.42 -5.51 -10.67
C PHE A 23 -6.55 -6.93 -10.09
N TYR A 24 -6.68 -7.08 -8.77
CA TYR A 24 -6.87 -8.41 -8.17
C TYR A 24 -8.25 -9.00 -8.45
N ALA A 25 -9.28 -8.18 -8.66
CA ALA A 25 -10.58 -8.68 -9.12
C ALA A 25 -10.50 -9.28 -10.54
N ALA A 26 -9.64 -8.75 -11.40
CA ALA A 26 -9.48 -9.23 -12.78
C ALA A 26 -8.42 -10.34 -12.94
N PHE A 27 -7.37 -10.34 -12.12
CA PHE A 27 -6.18 -11.18 -12.29
C PHE A 27 -5.78 -11.98 -11.03
N GLY A 28 -6.56 -11.90 -9.95
CA GLY A 28 -6.19 -12.40 -8.62
C GLY A 28 -6.03 -13.91 -8.52
N ASP A 29 -6.88 -14.66 -9.24
CA ASP A 29 -6.85 -16.13 -9.27
C ASP A 29 -5.46 -16.64 -9.70
N GLY A 30 -4.77 -15.93 -10.60
CA GLY A 30 -3.42 -16.32 -11.04
C GLY A 30 -2.29 -15.95 -10.07
N LEU A 31 -2.49 -14.97 -9.19
CA LEU A 31 -1.42 -14.30 -8.43
C LEU A 31 -1.41 -14.63 -6.94
N LEU A 32 -2.58 -14.91 -6.36
CA LEU A 32 -2.72 -15.26 -4.95
C LEU A 32 -2.79 -16.77 -4.72
N GLU A 33 -3.07 -17.57 -5.77
CA GLU A 33 -3.37 -19.00 -5.68
C GLU A 33 -2.19 -19.92 -6.03
N ARG A 34 -1.12 -19.39 -6.67
CA ARG A 34 0.05 -20.18 -7.08
C ARG A 34 1.04 -20.45 -5.95
N ALA A 35 2.08 -21.24 -6.26
CA ALA A 35 3.21 -21.55 -5.38
C ALA A 35 3.73 -20.31 -4.63
N PHE A 36 4.25 -20.52 -3.42
CA PHE A 36 4.73 -19.47 -2.49
C PHE A 36 5.49 -18.32 -3.18
N TRP A 37 6.38 -18.64 -4.12
CA TRP A 37 7.19 -17.65 -4.84
C TRP A 37 6.39 -16.65 -5.68
N PHE A 38 5.27 -17.05 -6.29
CA PHE A 38 4.41 -16.13 -7.03
C PHE A 38 3.74 -15.13 -6.08
N TYR A 39 3.22 -15.62 -4.95
CA TYR A 39 2.66 -14.77 -3.91
C TYR A 39 3.70 -13.79 -3.35
N ALA A 40 4.90 -14.28 -3.03
CA ALA A 40 5.97 -13.46 -2.47
C ALA A 40 6.46 -12.39 -3.46
N LEU A 41 6.68 -12.75 -4.73
CA LEU A 41 7.09 -11.82 -5.77
C LEU A 41 6.00 -10.77 -6.03
N ASN A 42 4.75 -11.19 -6.04
CA ASN A 42 3.60 -10.31 -6.21
C ASN A 42 3.46 -9.34 -5.03
N ALA A 43 3.58 -9.83 -3.78
CA ALA A 43 3.60 -8.99 -2.58
C ALA A 43 4.74 -7.97 -2.62
N PHE A 44 5.93 -8.39 -3.04
CA PHE A 44 7.09 -7.51 -3.18
C PHE A 44 6.86 -6.43 -4.26
N ALA A 45 6.36 -6.82 -5.44
CA ALA A 45 6.07 -5.90 -6.54
C ALA A 45 4.98 -4.89 -6.15
N ALA A 46 3.89 -5.35 -5.51
CA ALA A 46 2.83 -4.49 -5.01
C ALA A 46 3.37 -3.51 -3.94
N ALA A 47 4.15 -4.00 -2.98
CA ALA A 47 4.77 -3.17 -1.96
C ALA A 47 5.68 -2.08 -2.56
N GLY A 48 6.46 -2.43 -3.57
CA GLY A 48 7.30 -1.49 -4.32
C GLY A 48 6.48 -0.46 -5.09
N ALA A 49 5.41 -0.88 -5.77
CA ALA A 49 4.53 0.02 -6.51
C ALA A 49 3.81 1.02 -5.60
N VAL A 50 3.28 0.55 -4.46
CA VAL A 50 2.59 1.41 -3.49
C VAL A 50 3.58 2.38 -2.81
N ALA A 51 4.77 1.90 -2.42
CA ALA A 51 5.81 2.76 -1.89
C ALA A 51 6.25 3.80 -2.94
N PHE A 52 6.44 3.41 -4.20
CA PHE A 52 6.75 4.33 -5.29
C PHE A 52 5.65 5.39 -5.46
N ALA A 53 4.38 5.00 -5.46
CA ALA A 53 3.26 5.94 -5.56
C ALA A 53 3.28 6.95 -4.41
N PHE A 54 3.46 6.49 -3.16
CA PHE A 54 3.62 7.38 -2.01
C PHE A 54 4.80 8.35 -2.18
N GLN A 55 5.96 7.85 -2.61
CA GLN A 55 7.16 8.66 -2.82
C GLN A 55 6.99 9.68 -3.95
N ALA A 56 6.31 9.30 -5.02
CA ALA A 56 5.96 10.18 -6.13
C ALA A 56 5.03 11.29 -5.66
N THR A 57 3.96 10.97 -4.92
CA THR A 57 3.06 11.97 -4.32
C THR A 57 3.82 12.90 -3.37
N ALA A 58 4.69 12.36 -2.51
CA ALA A 58 5.51 13.15 -1.61
C ALA A 58 6.48 14.08 -2.34
N ARG A 59 7.06 13.63 -3.46
CA ARG A 59 7.92 14.46 -4.30
C ARG A 59 7.14 15.58 -4.99
N LEU A 60 5.98 15.28 -5.57
CA LEU A 60 5.10 16.26 -6.21
C LEU A 60 4.63 17.34 -5.22
N ARG A 61 4.31 16.93 -3.98
CA ARG A 61 3.91 17.83 -2.89
C ARG A 61 5.10 18.45 -2.15
N ARG A 62 6.33 18.20 -2.58
CA ARG A 62 7.58 18.73 -2.00
C ARG A 62 7.69 18.47 -0.48
N ILE A 63 7.21 17.31 -0.03
CA ILE A 63 7.23 16.95 1.40
C ILE A 63 8.65 16.54 1.81
N PRO A 64 9.25 17.20 2.83
CA PRO A 64 10.56 16.82 3.35
C PRO A 64 10.55 15.41 3.93
N ARG A 65 11.64 14.65 3.73
CA ARG A 65 11.76 13.25 4.21
C ARG A 65 11.43 13.10 5.70
N GLY A 66 11.97 13.97 6.55
CA GLY A 66 11.73 13.94 8.01
C GLY A 66 10.30 14.31 8.46
N ARG A 67 9.38 14.61 7.52
CA ARG A 67 7.99 14.99 7.82
C ARG A 67 6.97 14.09 7.12
N ARG A 68 7.37 12.88 6.74
CA ARG A 68 6.56 11.96 5.94
C ARG A 68 5.63 11.04 6.73
N LEU A 69 5.73 10.99 8.06
CA LEU A 69 4.86 10.15 8.89
C LEU A 69 3.37 10.45 8.69
N PHE A 70 2.93 11.69 8.92
CA PHE A 70 1.52 12.05 8.73
C PHE A 70 1.02 11.92 7.28
N PRO A 71 1.81 12.29 6.25
CA PRO A 71 1.51 11.97 4.86
C PRO A 71 1.32 10.47 4.61
N ALA A 72 2.19 9.62 5.17
CA ALA A 72 2.09 8.18 5.04
C ALA A 72 0.78 7.67 5.67
N LEU A 73 0.43 8.14 6.86
CA LEU A 73 -0.85 7.81 7.50
C LEU A 73 -2.04 8.23 6.64
N ALA A 74 -2.05 9.47 6.14
CA ALA A 74 -3.12 9.97 5.28
C ALA A 74 -3.26 9.15 3.98
N PHE A 75 -2.13 8.68 3.43
CA PHE A 75 -2.08 7.82 2.26
C PHE A 75 -2.55 6.40 2.54
N THR A 76 -2.17 5.79 3.66
CA THR A 76 -2.52 4.39 3.94
C THR A 76 -3.93 4.21 4.51
N LEU A 77 -4.48 5.22 5.20
CA LEU A 77 -5.77 5.11 5.90
C LEU A 77 -6.94 4.63 5.02
N PRO A 78 -7.15 5.17 3.80
CA PRO A 78 -8.22 4.68 2.93
C PRO A 78 -8.05 3.21 2.55
N GLY A 79 -6.82 2.80 2.22
CA GLY A 79 -6.51 1.40 1.91
C GLY A 79 -6.70 0.48 3.11
N LEU A 80 -6.32 0.92 4.31
CA LEU A 80 -6.56 0.19 5.55
C LEU A 80 -8.06 0.04 5.85
N ALA A 81 -8.85 1.10 5.66
CA ALA A 81 -10.30 1.05 5.84
C ALA A 81 -10.94 0.06 4.85
N GLY A 82 -10.54 0.13 3.58
CA GLY A 82 -10.96 -0.82 2.55
C GLY A 82 -10.58 -2.26 2.89
N ALA A 83 -9.34 -2.49 3.33
CA ALA A 83 -8.85 -3.82 3.72
C ALA A 83 -9.62 -4.40 4.91
N ASN A 84 -9.96 -3.57 5.90
CA ASN A 84 -10.78 -3.99 7.04
C ASN A 84 -12.19 -4.39 6.60
N LEU A 85 -12.80 -3.67 5.65
CA LEU A 85 -14.10 -4.05 5.10
C LEU A 85 -14.03 -5.39 4.36
N VAL A 86 -12.98 -5.60 3.57
CA VAL A 86 -12.76 -6.89 2.89
C VAL A 86 -12.57 -8.02 3.91
N LEU A 87 -11.79 -7.81 4.96
CA LEU A 87 -11.61 -8.82 6.01
C LEU A 87 -12.88 -9.10 6.80
N ALA A 88 -13.68 -8.07 7.11
CA ALA A 88 -14.94 -8.22 7.84
C ALA A 88 -16.01 -8.96 7.03
N HIS A 89 -15.93 -8.89 5.70
CA HIS A 89 -16.87 -9.52 4.78
C HIS A 89 -16.16 -10.48 3.82
N PHE A 90 -15.11 -11.16 4.30
CA PHE A 90 -14.19 -11.91 3.45
C PHE A 90 -14.91 -12.98 2.64
N ASP A 91 -15.72 -13.80 3.28
CA ASP A 91 -16.46 -14.89 2.63
C ASP A 91 -17.50 -14.40 1.61
N ALA A 92 -17.95 -13.15 1.72
CA ALA A 92 -18.91 -12.56 0.80
C ALA A 92 -18.24 -11.84 -0.39
N LEU A 93 -17.03 -11.32 -0.18
CA LEU A 93 -16.30 -10.49 -1.16
C LEU A 93 -15.19 -11.23 -1.89
N THR A 94 -14.77 -12.38 -1.39
CA THR A 94 -13.83 -13.27 -2.07
C THR A 94 -14.57 -14.55 -2.47
N PRO A 95 -14.46 -14.99 -3.74
CA PRO A 95 -15.05 -16.26 -4.16
C PRO A 95 -14.55 -17.40 -3.28
N ALA A 96 -15.36 -18.47 -3.14
CA ALA A 96 -14.95 -19.70 -2.47
C ALA A 96 -13.77 -20.34 -3.22
N GLY A 97 -12.56 -19.93 -2.86
CA GLY A 97 -11.28 -20.30 -3.46
C GLY A 97 -10.20 -20.46 -2.38
N PRO A 98 -8.96 -20.80 -2.76
CA PRO A 98 -7.89 -21.13 -1.82
C PRO A 98 -7.29 -19.90 -1.09
N ILE A 99 -7.77 -18.69 -1.36
CA ILE A 99 -7.29 -17.46 -0.74
C ILE A 99 -7.83 -17.38 0.68
N SER A 100 -6.95 -17.61 1.67
CA SER A 100 -7.33 -17.43 3.07
C SER A 100 -7.28 -15.96 3.49
N ALA A 101 -8.14 -15.58 4.42
CA ALA A 101 -8.09 -14.27 5.08
C ALA A 101 -6.70 -13.95 5.64
N GLY A 102 -5.97 -14.96 6.12
CA GLY A 102 -4.59 -14.82 6.59
C GLY A 102 -3.61 -14.38 5.50
N ARG A 103 -3.69 -14.95 4.29
CA ARG A 103 -2.81 -14.56 3.16
C ARG A 103 -3.13 -13.14 2.67
N TYR A 104 -4.41 -12.79 2.64
CA TYR A 104 -4.83 -11.43 2.33
C TYR A 104 -4.34 -10.42 3.39
N GLY A 105 -4.54 -10.72 4.68
CA GLY A 105 -4.06 -9.89 5.78
C GLY A 105 -2.55 -9.69 5.77
N ALA A 106 -1.78 -10.75 5.53
CA ALA A 106 -0.33 -10.67 5.38
C ALA A 106 0.09 -9.81 4.17
N PHE A 107 -0.61 -9.93 3.04
CA PHE A 107 -0.35 -9.13 1.85
C PHE A 107 -0.57 -7.63 2.13
N VAL A 108 -1.69 -7.28 2.79
CA VAL A 108 -1.98 -5.91 3.23
C VAL A 108 -0.92 -5.40 4.21
N ALA A 109 -0.51 -6.22 5.17
CA ALA A 109 0.51 -5.85 6.15
C ALA A 109 1.84 -5.49 5.49
N VAL A 110 2.29 -6.29 4.51
CA VAL A 110 3.52 -6.02 3.75
C VAL A 110 3.45 -4.66 3.04
N ILE A 111 2.31 -4.32 2.44
CA ILE A 111 2.09 -3.01 1.80
C ILE A 111 2.15 -1.86 2.82
N LEU A 112 1.47 -1.99 3.96
CA LEU A 112 1.45 -0.94 4.98
C LEU A 112 2.85 -0.71 5.57
N ILE A 113 3.58 -1.81 5.83
CA ILE A 113 4.95 -1.77 6.32
C ILE A 113 5.87 -1.12 5.29
N SER A 114 5.71 -1.40 3.98
CA SER A 114 6.57 -0.79 2.95
C SER A 114 6.40 0.72 2.87
N VAL A 115 5.16 1.22 2.94
CA VAL A 115 4.90 2.67 2.99
C VAL A 115 5.51 3.26 4.27
N GLY A 116 5.27 2.64 5.42
CA GLY A 116 5.84 3.05 6.70
C GLY A 116 7.37 3.13 6.66
N ALA A 117 8.04 2.07 6.21
CA ALA A 117 9.49 2.02 6.06
C ALA A 117 10.01 3.14 5.14
N SER A 118 9.36 3.35 3.99
CA SER A 118 9.74 4.39 3.03
C SER A 118 9.54 5.82 3.58
N ALA A 119 8.63 6.00 4.54
CA ALA A 119 8.41 7.29 5.19
C ALA A 119 9.56 7.67 6.14
N PHE A 120 10.30 6.69 6.67
CA PHE A 120 11.42 6.89 7.58
C PHE A 120 12.80 6.86 6.91
N GLU A 121 12.87 6.68 5.58
CA GLU A 121 14.14 6.76 4.86
C GLU A 121 14.86 8.08 5.11
N ARG A 122 16.07 7.99 5.69
CA ARG A 122 16.93 9.16 5.93
C ARG A 122 17.44 9.70 4.60
N GLY A 123 17.57 11.02 4.51
CA GLY A 123 18.27 11.64 3.39
C GLY A 123 19.74 11.20 3.36
N PRO A 124 20.43 11.29 2.20
CA PRO A 124 21.86 11.02 2.13
C PRO A 124 22.55 11.89 3.17
N GLN A 125 23.29 11.27 4.09
CA GLN A 125 24.21 11.99 4.95
C GLN A 125 25.20 12.66 4.03
N LYS A 126 25.13 13.98 3.89
CA LYS A 126 26.23 14.74 3.30
C LYS A 126 27.45 14.37 4.14
N ALA A 127 28.43 13.70 3.54
CA ALA A 127 29.73 13.52 4.18
C ALA A 127 30.19 14.93 4.58
N ARG A 128 30.35 15.16 5.89
CA ARG A 128 31.02 16.36 6.38
C ARG A 128 32.48 16.17 5.98
N LEU A 129 32.86 16.76 4.85
CA LEU A 129 34.27 17.05 4.53
C LEU A 129 34.70 18.25 5.36
#